data_AF-A0A2K8Z0E1-F1
#
_entry.id   AF-A0A2K8Z0E1-F1
#
_cell.length_a   1.000
_cell.length_b   1.000
_cell.length_c   1.000
_cell.angle_alpha   90.00
_cell.angle_beta   90.00
_cell.angle_gamma   90.00
#
_symmetry.space_group_name_H-M   'P 1'
#
loop_
_entity.id
_entity.type
_entity.pdbx_description
1 polymer ?
#
loop_
_entity_poly.entity_id
_entity_poly.type
_entity_poly.pdbx_seq_one_letter_code
_entity_poly.pdbx_strand_id
1 'polypeptide(L)'
;METASQQHLQKLVRLLDRAPVAMAEINAAGVIRQVNPKAVQLMMPMAAYLDLPGDNLLHTLTGFLPSLEQDIANFDASTGLIVDQKPYRIYFVTGEFKVERFFSLTVEKISADSLLIFFDDVTDFLTKVDALRQSL
;
A
#
# COMPACT_ATOMS: atom_id res chain seq x y z
N MET A 1 11.58 -25.20 23.72
CA MET A 1 10.63 -24.08 23.55
C MET A 1 11.05 -23.15 22.41
N GLU A 2 12.34 -22.82 22.30
CA GLU A 2 12.90 -21.93 21.26
C GLU A 2 12.60 -22.37 19.81
N THR A 3 12.62 -23.68 19.54
CA THR A 3 12.30 -24.26 18.22
C THR A 3 10.85 -24.06 17.81
N ALA A 4 9.91 -24.09 18.75
CA ALA A 4 8.49 -23.92 18.46
C ALA A 4 8.16 -22.47 18.09
N SER A 5 8.77 -21.50 18.79
CA SER A 5 8.65 -20.07 18.47
C SER A 5 9.25 -19.75 17.09
N GLN A 6 10.42 -20.32 16.77
CA GLN A 6 11.04 -20.16 15.45
C GLN A 6 10.17 -20.76 14.33
N GLN A 7 9.60 -21.95 14.55
CA GLN A 7 8.68 -22.57 13.59
C GLN A 7 7.40 -21.74 13.38
N HIS A 8 6.86 -21.16 14.46
CA HIS A 8 5.70 -20.28 14.39
C HIS A 8 6.03 -19.01 13.58
N LEU A 9 7.16 -18.36 13.86
CA LEU A 9 7.61 -17.18 13.11
C LEU A 9 7.79 -17.48 11.62
N GLN A 10 8.46 -18.59 11.27
CA GLN A 10 8.59 -19.00 9.87
C GLN A 10 7.24 -19.26 9.19
N LYS A 11 6.25 -19.77 9.94
CA LYS A 11 4.90 -19.93 9.43
C LYS A 11 4.25 -18.58 9.13
N LEU A 12 4.37 -17.59 10.02
CA LEU A 12 3.85 -16.24 9.81
C LEU A 12 4.51 -15.56 8.61
N VAL A 13 5.83 -15.66 8.46
CA VAL A 13 6.55 -15.12 7.28
C VAL A 13 6.03 -15.75 5.99
N ARG A 14 5.88 -17.09 5.94
CA ARG A 14 5.32 -17.77 4.77
C ARG A 14 3.87 -17.38 4.45
N LEU A 15 3.08 -17.05 5.47
CA LEU A 15 1.72 -16.56 5.27
C LEU A 15 1.75 -15.15 4.67
N LEU A 16 2.63 -14.28 5.17
CA LEU A 16 2.81 -12.94 4.63
C LEU A 16 3.26 -12.99 3.17
N ASP A 17 4.25 -13.83 2.84
CA ASP A 17 4.78 -13.98 1.49
C ASP A 17 3.72 -14.44 0.47
N ARG A 18 2.70 -15.16 0.94
CA ARG A 18 1.61 -15.69 0.12
C ARG A 18 0.31 -14.88 0.23
N ALA A 19 0.30 -13.81 1.01
CA ALA A 19 -0.91 -13.00 1.18
C ALA A 19 -1.27 -12.31 -0.15
N PRO A 20 -2.55 -12.37 -0.57
CA PRO A 20 -2.99 -11.82 -1.85
C PRO A 20 -3.16 -10.28 -1.83
N VAL A 21 -3.10 -9.68 -0.65
CA VAL A 21 -3.24 -8.23 -0.43
C VAL A 21 -1.85 -7.62 -0.26
N ALA A 22 -1.59 -6.44 -0.85
CA ALA A 22 -0.34 -5.75 -0.61
C ALA A 22 -0.29 -5.27 0.84
N MET A 23 0.77 -5.63 1.54
CA MET A 23 0.95 -5.27 2.95
C MET A 23 2.37 -4.78 3.19
N ALA A 24 2.49 -3.65 3.88
CA ALA A 24 3.77 -3.11 4.32
C ALA A 24 3.66 -2.53 5.73
N GLU A 25 4.68 -2.75 6.54
CA GLU A 25 4.93 -1.99 7.75
C GLU A 25 6.01 -0.94 7.45
N ILE A 26 5.74 0.32 7.81
CA ILE A 26 6.68 1.43 7.73
C ILE A 26 6.87 2.09 9.09
N ASN A 27 8.02 2.71 9.30
CA ASN A 27 8.23 3.58 10.45
C ASN A 27 7.57 4.96 10.25
N ALA A 28 7.62 5.85 11.24
CA ALA A 28 7.05 7.19 11.14
C ALA A 28 7.67 8.06 10.04
N ALA A 29 8.89 7.74 9.59
CA ALA A 29 9.57 8.40 8.47
C ALA A 29 9.23 7.79 7.10
N GLY A 30 8.39 6.76 7.05
CA GLY A 30 7.98 6.11 5.81
C GLY A 30 8.90 4.99 5.30
N VAL A 31 9.99 4.69 6.03
CA VAL A 31 10.94 3.64 5.67
C VAL A 31 10.31 2.27 5.90
N ILE A 32 10.42 1.42 4.90
CA ILE A 32 9.88 0.06 4.91
C ILE A 32 10.64 -0.79 5.93
N ARG A 33 9.90 -1.37 6.88
CA ARG A 33 10.41 -2.37 7.84
C ARG A 33 10.11 -3.79 7.40
N GLN A 34 8.90 -4.00 6.90
CA GLN A 34 8.45 -5.28 6.39
C GLN A 34 7.51 -5.05 5.22
N VAL A 35 7.62 -5.88 4.20
CA VAL A 35 6.80 -5.78 2.99
C VAL A 35 6.60 -7.16 2.41
N ASN A 36 5.39 -7.43 1.90
CA ASN A 36 5.14 -8.68 1.20
C ASN A 36 5.37 -8.56 -0.31
N PRO A 37 5.52 -9.69 -1.04
CA PRO A 37 5.77 -9.67 -2.48
C PRO A 37 4.70 -8.92 -3.28
N LYS A 38 3.43 -9.02 -2.88
CA LYS A 38 2.33 -8.30 -3.53
C LYS A 38 2.50 -6.77 -3.41
N ALA A 39 2.93 -6.26 -2.25
CA ALA A 39 3.26 -4.85 -2.09
C ALA A 39 4.46 -4.41 -2.93
N VAL A 40 5.53 -5.21 -2.97
CA VAL A 40 6.66 -4.92 -3.86
C VAL A 40 6.21 -4.86 -5.32
N GLN A 41 5.38 -5.80 -5.76
CA GLN A 41 4.87 -5.86 -7.13
C GLN A 41 4.09 -4.59 -7.53
N LEU A 42 3.29 -4.04 -6.63
CA LEU A 42 2.51 -2.83 -6.88
C LEU A 42 3.35 -1.55 -6.71
N MET A 43 4.23 -1.51 -5.72
CA MET A 43 5.03 -0.33 -5.37
C MET A 43 6.17 -0.06 -6.35
N MET A 44 6.89 -1.10 -6.81
CA MET A 44 8.10 -0.88 -7.62
C MET A 44 7.84 -0.13 -8.93
N PRO A 45 6.77 -0.41 -9.70
CA PRO A 45 6.42 0.40 -10.86
C PRO A 45 6.11 1.87 -10.50
N MET A 46 5.49 2.11 -9.34
CA MET A 46 5.18 3.45 -8.85
C MET A 46 6.45 4.21 -8.47
N ALA A 47 7.37 3.59 -7.74
CA ALA A 47 8.65 4.17 -7.38
C ALA A 47 9.49 4.47 -8.61
N ALA A 48 9.57 3.52 -9.56
CA ALA A 48 10.29 3.72 -10.81
C ALA A 48 9.72 4.87 -11.65
N TYR A 49 8.38 5.02 -11.70
CA TYR A 49 7.73 6.14 -12.37
C TYR A 49 8.10 7.51 -11.76
N LEU A 50 8.30 7.55 -10.45
CA LEU A 50 8.69 8.75 -9.70
C LEU A 50 10.22 8.95 -9.61
N ASP A 51 11.03 8.10 -10.25
CA ASP A 51 12.49 8.07 -10.11
C ASP A 51 12.96 7.94 -8.63
N LEU A 52 12.25 7.11 -7.86
CA LEU A 52 12.52 6.85 -6.46
C LEU A 52 13.18 5.47 -6.25
N PRO A 53 14.04 5.31 -5.22
CA PRO A 53 14.72 4.05 -4.92
C PRO A 53 13.79 2.92 -4.43
N GLY A 54 12.58 3.24 -3.96
CA GLY A 54 11.60 2.25 -3.50
C GLY A 54 11.84 1.70 -2.09
N ASP A 55 12.67 2.36 -1.27
CA ASP A 55 12.92 2.02 0.14
C ASP A 55 12.01 2.78 1.13
N ASN A 56 11.39 3.87 0.67
CA ASN A 56 10.43 4.67 1.40
C ASN A 56 9.07 4.61 0.69
N LEU A 57 8.14 3.89 1.31
CA LEU A 57 6.80 3.73 0.76
C LEU A 57 5.98 5.02 0.89
N LEU A 58 6.20 5.81 1.95
CA LEU A 58 5.46 7.06 2.11
C LEU A 58 5.80 8.05 0.99
N HIS A 59 7.08 8.24 0.65
CA HIS A 59 7.50 9.07 -0.50
C HIS A 59 6.87 8.58 -1.81
N THR A 60 6.84 7.25 -2.00
CA THR A 60 6.24 6.66 -3.20
C THR A 60 4.74 6.95 -3.27
N LEU A 61 4.01 6.79 -2.16
CA LEU A 61 2.58 7.05 -2.11
C LEU A 61 2.26 8.54 -2.21
N THR A 62 3.02 9.42 -1.55
CA THR A 62 2.74 10.87 -1.53
C THR A 62 3.04 11.56 -2.85
N GLY A 63 3.92 10.98 -3.68
CA GLY A 63 4.08 11.37 -5.08
C GLY A 63 2.80 11.27 -5.92
N PHE A 64 1.86 10.40 -5.51
CA PHE A 64 0.53 10.29 -6.14
C PHE A 64 -0.61 10.80 -5.26
N LEU A 65 -0.43 10.79 -3.94
CA LEU A 65 -1.40 11.17 -2.92
C LEU A 65 -0.82 12.18 -1.93
N PRO A 66 -0.66 13.45 -2.33
CA PRO A 66 0.00 14.45 -1.48
C PRO A 66 -0.68 14.68 -0.13
N SER A 67 -2.01 14.45 -0.03
CA SER A 67 -2.74 14.61 1.23
C SER A 67 -2.35 13.59 2.30
N LEU A 68 -1.76 12.45 1.91
CA LEU A 68 -1.48 11.34 2.83
C LEU A 68 -0.53 11.74 3.96
N GLU A 69 0.50 12.54 3.65
CA GLU A 69 1.42 13.06 4.66
C GLU A 69 0.69 13.89 5.73
N GLN A 70 -0.26 14.73 5.28
CA GLN A 70 -1.04 15.56 6.18
C GLN A 70 -2.06 14.75 6.99
N ASP A 71 -2.68 13.74 6.38
CA ASP A 71 -3.58 12.81 7.07
C ASP A 71 -2.85 12.05 8.19
N ILE A 72 -1.62 11.60 7.94
CA ILE A 72 -0.77 10.94 8.95
C ILE A 72 -0.34 11.93 10.03
N ALA A 73 0.10 13.14 9.65
CA ALA A 73 0.57 14.15 10.59
C ALA A 73 -0.52 14.66 11.54
N ASN A 74 -1.77 14.72 11.07
CA ASN A 74 -2.92 15.17 11.85
C ASN A 74 -3.53 14.05 12.73
N PHE A 75 -3.00 12.82 12.68
CA PHE A 75 -3.53 11.71 13.46
C PHE A 75 -2.88 11.63 14.86
N ASP A 76 -3.56 12.23 15.83
CA ASP A 76 -3.07 12.39 17.21
C ASP A 76 -3.09 11.10 18.05
N ALA A 77 -3.98 10.14 17.73
CA ALA A 77 -4.10 8.92 18.51
C ALA A 77 -2.82 8.06 18.40
N SER A 78 -2.53 7.30 19.46
CA SER A 78 -1.36 6.40 19.50
C SER A 78 -1.53 5.18 18.60
N THR A 79 -2.78 4.77 18.35
CA THR A 79 -3.16 3.71 17.42
C THR A 79 -4.52 4.02 16.76
N GLY A 80 -4.79 3.39 15.62
CA GLY A 80 -6.08 3.43 14.94
C GLY A 80 -5.98 3.69 13.44
N LEU A 81 -7.14 3.68 12.79
CA LEU A 81 -7.28 3.85 11.35
C LEU A 81 -7.14 5.33 10.94
N ILE A 82 -6.17 5.63 10.07
CA ILE A 82 -5.92 6.97 9.51
C ILE A 82 -6.66 7.15 8.19
N VAL A 83 -6.48 6.19 7.27
CA VAL A 83 -7.11 6.18 5.95
C VAL A 83 -7.90 4.90 5.79
N ASP A 84 -9.18 5.02 5.42
CA ASP A 84 -10.08 3.90 5.19
C ASP A 84 -10.40 3.75 3.68
N GLN A 85 -10.06 2.57 3.13
CA GLN A 85 -10.30 2.05 1.77
C GLN A 85 -11.04 2.95 0.77
N LYS A 86 -10.40 4.02 0.33
CA LYS A 86 -10.91 4.87 -0.77
C LYS A 86 -10.16 4.54 -2.06
N PRO A 87 -10.87 4.33 -3.20
CA PRO A 87 -10.21 4.25 -4.49
C PRO A 87 -9.63 5.60 -4.88
N TYR A 88 -8.32 5.63 -5.05
CA TYR A 88 -7.56 6.75 -5.56
C TYR A 88 -7.19 6.50 -7.01
N ARG A 89 -7.39 7.52 -7.84
CA ARG A 89 -7.06 7.45 -9.24
C ARG A 89 -5.61 7.88 -9.45
N ILE A 90 -4.83 7.01 -10.07
CA ILE A 90 -3.42 7.22 -10.38
C ILE A 90 -3.23 7.16 -11.90
N TYR A 91 -2.40 8.05 -12.43
CA TYR A 91 -2.04 8.07 -13.83
C TYR A 91 -0.55 7.76 -14.00
N PHE A 92 -0.26 6.76 -14.84
CA PHE A 92 1.09 6.47 -15.30
C PHE A 92 1.25 6.94 -16.74
N VAL A 93 2.44 7.40 -17.10
CA VAL A 93 2.83 7.65 -18.49
C VAL A 93 3.80 6.55 -18.91
N THR A 94 3.46 5.83 -19.98
CA THR A 94 4.32 4.80 -20.58
C THR A 94 4.48 5.10 -22.07
N GLY A 95 5.64 5.65 -22.44
CA GLY A 95 5.85 6.24 -23.76
C GLY A 95 4.87 7.38 -24.02
N GLU A 96 4.06 7.28 -25.06
CA GLU A 96 3.02 8.26 -25.41
C GLU A 96 1.66 8.00 -24.75
N PHE A 97 1.51 6.87 -24.03
CA PHE A 97 0.23 6.45 -23.47
C PHE A 97 0.07 6.86 -22.01
N LYS A 98 -1.08 7.46 -21.69
CA LYS A 98 -1.52 7.70 -20.31
C LYS A 98 -2.39 6.53 -19.85
N VAL A 99 -1.92 5.79 -18.85
CA VAL A 99 -2.61 4.65 -18.27
C VAL A 99 -3.26 5.07 -16.95
N GLU A 100 -4.58 4.91 -16.87
CA GLU A 100 -5.34 5.14 -15.63
C GLU A 100 -5.39 3.84 -14.82
N ARG A 101 -5.18 3.99 -13.50
CA ARG A 101 -5.34 2.93 -12.51
C ARG A 101 -6.07 3.46 -11.29
N PHE A 102 -6.73 2.57 -10.57
CA PHE A 102 -7.39 2.87 -9.31
C PHE A 102 -6.75 2.03 -8.21
N PHE A 103 -6.23 2.68 -7.17
CA PHE A 103 -5.66 2.03 -6.01
C PHE A 103 -6.52 2.26 -4.78
N SER A 104 -6.88 1.19 -4.07
CA SER A 104 -7.43 1.31 -2.73
C SER A 104 -6.27 1.39 -1.74
N LEU A 105 -6.36 2.29 -0.77
CA LEU A 105 -5.35 2.46 0.28
C LEU A 105 -6.01 2.42 1.66
N THR A 106 -5.37 1.73 2.59
CA THR A 106 -5.67 1.74 4.03
C THR A 106 -4.39 2.02 4.79
N VAL A 107 -4.46 2.92 5.76
CA VAL A 107 -3.34 3.26 6.64
C VAL A 107 -3.80 3.16 8.08
N GLU A 108 -3.17 2.30 8.86
CA GLU A 108 -3.45 2.10 10.28
C GLU A 108 -2.20 2.37 11.09
N LYS A 109 -2.31 3.18 12.14
CA LYS A 109 -1.26 3.36 13.14
C LYS A 109 -1.37 2.25 14.17
N ILE A 110 -0.34 1.43 14.29
CA ILE A 110 -0.31 0.33 15.28
C ILE A 110 0.59 0.66 16.46
N SER A 111 1.48 1.66 16.34
CA SER A 111 2.18 2.29 17.45
C SER A 111 2.70 3.68 17.05
N ALA A 112 3.39 4.37 17.97
CA ALA A 112 3.96 5.70 17.70
C ALA A 112 4.94 5.75 16.51
N ASP A 113 5.61 4.64 16.22
CA ASP A 113 6.62 4.56 15.16
C ASP A 113 6.35 3.37 14.22
N SER A 114 5.08 2.98 14.06
CA SER A 114 4.70 1.89 13.15
C SER A 114 3.34 2.14 12.53
N LEU A 115 3.34 2.20 11.20
CA LEU A 115 2.17 2.31 10.35
C LEU A 115 2.05 1.02 9.52
N LEU A 116 0.87 0.43 9.52
CA LEU A 116 0.50 -0.69 8.68
C LEU A 116 -0.27 -0.17 7.47
N ILE A 117 0.24 -0.49 6.28
CA ILE A 117 -0.31 -0.04 5.01
C ILE A 117 -0.85 -1.24 4.25
N PHE A 118 -2.10 -1.14 3.82
CA PHE A 118 -2.68 -2.05 2.84
C PHE A 118 -3.00 -1.28 1.58
N PHE A 119 -2.68 -1.85 0.42
CA PHE A 119 -3.04 -1.26 -0.84
C PHE A 119 -3.39 -2.32 -1.89
N ASP A 120 -4.18 -1.96 -2.87
CA ASP A 120 -4.47 -2.88 -3.98
C ASP A 120 -4.84 -2.10 -5.23
N ASP A 121 -4.52 -2.67 -6.39
CA ASP A 121 -4.98 -2.18 -7.67
C ASP A 121 -6.40 -2.72 -7.92
N VAL A 122 -7.39 -1.85 -7.77
CA VAL A 122 -8.82 -2.16 -7.92
C VAL A 122 -9.36 -1.77 -9.30
N THR A 123 -8.48 -1.48 -10.28
CA THR A 123 -8.87 -1.03 -11.63
C THR A 123 -9.83 -2.01 -12.29
N ASP A 124 -9.45 -3.29 -12.38
CA ASP A 124 -10.26 -4.32 -13.05
C ASP A 124 -11.64 -4.49 -12.40
N PHE A 125 -11.71 -4.37 -11.08
CA PHE A 125 -12.96 -4.45 -10.33
C PHE A 125 -13.88 -3.27 -10.70
N LEU A 126 -13.36 -2.04 -10.66
CA LEU A 126 -14.14 -0.84 -10.97
C LEU A 126 -14.56 -0.82 -12.44
N THR A 127 -13.69 -1.21 -13.37
CA THR A 127 -14.05 -1.32 -14.80
C THR A 127 -15.20 -2.30 -15.02
N LYS A 128 -15.21 -3.45 -14.34
CA LYS A 128 -16.32 -4.41 -14.40
C LYS A 128 -17.61 -3.85 -13.81
N VAL A 129 -17.54 -3.16 -12.68
CA VAL A 129 -18.70 -2.53 -12.04
C VAL A 129 -19.32 -1.45 -12.95
N ASP A 130 -18.49 -0.63 -13.59
CA ASP A 130 -18.96 0.43 -14.48
C ASP A 130 -19.58 -0.15 -15.77
N ALA A 131 -19.00 -1.20 -16.34
CA ALA A 131 -19.58 -1.89 -17.50
C ALA A 131 -20.96 -2.48 -17.18
N LEU A 132 -21.15 -3.07 -15.99
CA LEU A 132 -22.44 -3.57 -15.54
C LEU A 132 -23.47 -2.45 -15.40
N ARG A 133 -23.10 -1.31 -14.81
CA ARG A 133 -23.98 -0.15 -14.65
C ARG A 133 -24.44 0.43 -15.98
N GLN A 134 -23.60 0.39 -17.02
CA GLN A 134 -23.94 0.89 -18.36
C GLN A 134 -24.82 -0.08 -19.18
N SER A 135 -24.99 -1.31 -18.71
CA SER A 135 -25.82 -2.34 -19.38
C SER A 135 -27.26 -2.44 -18.83
N LEU A 136 -27.57 -1.66 -17.79
CA LEU A 136 -28.89 -1.54 -17.16
C LEU A 136 -29.62 -0.29 -17.66
#